data_AF-A0A7V1WC49-F1
#
_entry.id   AF-A0A7V1WC49-F1
#
_cell.length_a   1.000
_cell.length_b   1.000
_cell.length_c   1.000
_cell.angle_alpha   90.00
_cell.angle_beta   90.00
_cell.angle_gamma   90.00
#
_symmetry.space_group_name_H-M   'P 1'
#
loop_
_entity.id
_entity.type
_entity.pdbx_description
1 polymer ?
#
loop_
_entity_poly.entity_id
_entity_poly.type
_entity_poly.pdbx_seq_one_letter_code
_entity_poly.pdbx_strand_id
1 'polypeptide(L)'
;MSDSPYELRLRDLLERVAAGDVPAGRAVEELRDLPFSELGFAKVDHHRELRQGACEIVYGQGKTAEEVRAIVERLLAGNDGPVLVTRA
;
A
#
# COMPACT_ATOMS: atom_id res chain seq x y z
N MET A 1 -24.28 -1.33 -3.86
CA MET A 1 -22.93 -1.43 -3.26
C MET A 1 -21.97 -0.94 -4.32
N SER A 2 -21.23 0.14 -4.07
CA SER A 2 -20.19 0.60 -5.01
C SER A 2 -18.91 -0.17 -4.72
N ASP A 3 -18.31 -0.77 -5.74
CA ASP A 3 -16.99 -1.39 -5.62
C ASP A 3 -15.99 -0.34 -5.10
N SER A 4 -15.17 -0.73 -4.13
CA SER A 4 -14.06 0.08 -3.63
C SER A 4 -13.01 0.29 -4.73
N PRO A 5 -12.18 1.35 -4.68
CA PRO A 5 -11.10 1.55 -5.64
C PRO A 5 -10.13 0.35 -5.74
N TYR A 6 -10.01 -0.43 -4.65
CA TYR A 6 -9.24 -1.66 -4.61
C TYR A 6 -9.87 -2.77 -5.46
N GLU A 7 -11.18 -2.99 -5.29
CA GLU A 7 -11.91 -4.02 -6.05
C GLU A 7 -11.88 -3.71 -7.55
N LEU A 8 -11.94 -2.43 -7.92
CA LEU A 8 -11.77 -1.99 -9.31
C LEU A 8 -10.36 -2.29 -9.84
N ARG A 9 -9.30 -1.96 -9.09
CA ARG A 9 -7.91 -2.23 -9.50
C ARG A 9 -7.60 -3.72 -9.57
N LEU A 10 -8.09 -4.50 -8.60
CA LEU A 10 -7.91 -5.95 -8.59
C LEU A 10 -8.65 -6.60 -9.77
N ARG A 11 -9.87 -6.13 -10.07
CA ARG A 11 -10.63 -6.59 -11.23
C ARG A 11 -9.88 -6.31 -12.53
N ASP A 12 -9.34 -5.10 -12.71
CA ASP A 12 -8.52 -4.75 -13.89
C ASP A 12 -7.30 -5.67 -14.05
N LEU A 13 -6.56 -5.92 -12.96
CA LEU A 13 -5.40 -6.81 -13.00
C LEU A 13 -5.80 -8.24 -13.40
N LEU A 14 -6.90 -8.75 -12.83
CA LEU A 14 -7.40 -10.10 -13.16
C LEU A 14 -7.90 -10.18 -14.62
N GLU A 15 -8.57 -9.14 -15.11
CA GLU A 15 -9.03 -9.06 -16.51
C GLU A 15 -7.85 -9.04 -17.48
N ARG A 16 -6.79 -8.29 -17.17
CA ARG A 16 -5.55 -8.25 -17.99
C ARG A 16 -4.77 -9.56 -17.95
N VAL A 17 -4.78 -10.28 -16.83
CA VAL A 17 -4.22 -11.64 -16.77
C VAL A 17 -5.04 -12.60 -17.61
N ALA A 18 -6.37 -12.54 -17.53
CA ALA A 18 -7.28 -13.39 -18.31
C ALA A 18 -7.16 -13.12 -19.83
N ALA A 19 -6.91 -11.87 -20.22
CA ALA A 19 -6.64 -11.47 -21.60
C ALA A 19 -5.25 -11.92 -22.11
N GLY A 20 -4.33 -12.29 -21.20
CA GLY A 20 -2.95 -12.65 -21.54
C GLY A 20 -1.99 -11.47 -21.64
N ASP A 21 -2.45 -10.25 -21.33
CA ASP A 21 -1.65 -9.02 -21.37
C ASP A 21 -0.62 -8.96 -20.23
N VAL A 22 -0.92 -9.63 -19.11
CA VAL A 22 -0.04 -9.74 -17.95
C VAL A 22 0.20 -11.21 -17.63
N PRO A 23 1.46 -11.70 -17.68
CA PRO A 23 1.78 -13.03 -17.20
C PRO A 23 1.45 -13.17 -15.72
N ALA A 24 0.92 -14.33 -15.31
CA ALA A 24 0.58 -14.58 -13.91
C ALA A 24 1.73 -14.30 -12.94
N GLY A 25 2.99 -14.57 -13.33
CA GLY A 25 4.17 -14.24 -12.52
C GLY A 25 4.33 -12.75 -12.23
N ARG A 26 4.02 -11.88 -13.19
CA ARG A 26 4.07 -10.42 -13.01
C ARG A 26 2.91 -9.92 -12.16
N ALA A 27 1.72 -10.48 -12.34
CA ALA A 27 0.59 -10.19 -11.45
C ALA A 27 0.88 -10.60 -10.00
N VAL A 28 1.56 -11.73 -9.77
CA VAL A 28 2.00 -12.14 -8.42
C VAL A 28 3.01 -11.16 -7.82
N GLU A 29 3.92 -10.59 -8.62
CA GLU A 29 4.83 -9.54 -8.15
C GLU A 29 4.08 -8.27 -7.75
N GLU A 30 3.11 -7.82 -8.56
CA GLU A 30 2.26 -6.66 -8.26
C GLU A 30 1.38 -6.87 -7.02
N LEU A 31 0.92 -8.11 -6.79
CA LEU A 31 0.15 -8.48 -5.61
C LEU A 31 1.02 -8.70 -4.36
N ARG A 32 2.33 -8.89 -4.49
CA ARG A 32 3.21 -9.23 -3.35
C ARG A 32 3.29 -8.11 -2.31
N ASP A 33 3.15 -6.87 -2.76
CA ASP A 33 3.16 -5.67 -1.91
C ASP A 33 1.76 -5.26 -1.44
N LEU A 34 0.73 -6.02 -1.83
CA LEU A 34 -0.64 -5.90 -1.34
C LEU A 34 -0.91 -7.02 -0.32
N PRO A 35 -1.52 -6.74 0.85
CA PRO A 35 -2.08 -5.46 1.29
C PRO A 35 -1.12 -4.59 2.11
N PHE A 36 0.10 -5.08 2.41
CA PHE A 36 1.06 -4.38 3.25
C PHE A 36 2.50 -4.68 2.86
N SER A 37 3.41 -3.76 3.16
CA SER A 37 4.86 -3.98 3.07
C SER A 37 5.47 -4.22 4.45
N GLU A 38 6.36 -5.20 4.55
CA GLU A 38 7.14 -5.49 5.75
C GLU A 38 8.52 -4.83 5.67
N LEU A 39 8.83 -3.92 6.60
CA LEU A 39 10.13 -3.26 6.70
C LEU A 39 11.02 -3.86 7.81
N GLY A 40 10.58 -4.93 8.45
CA GLY A 40 11.26 -5.58 9.58
C GLY A 40 11.02 -4.91 10.94
N PHE A 41 10.85 -3.57 10.97
CA PHE A 41 10.47 -2.79 12.16
C PHE A 41 9.07 -2.17 12.06
N ALA A 42 8.44 -2.24 10.88
CA ALA A 42 7.09 -1.74 10.65
C ALA A 42 6.38 -2.55 9.57
N LYS A 43 5.06 -2.67 9.72
CA LYS A 43 4.14 -3.16 8.70
C LYS A 43 3.37 -1.97 8.14
N VAL A 44 3.57 -1.69 6.86
CA VAL A 44 2.96 -0.55 6.17
C VAL A 44 1.73 -1.05 5.43
N ASP A 45 0.54 -0.76 5.93
CA ASP A 45 -0.74 -1.19 5.33
C ASP A 45 -1.19 -0.22 4.23
N HIS A 46 -0.90 -0.58 2.98
CA HIS A 46 -1.27 0.22 1.80
C HIS A 46 -2.77 0.16 1.51
N HIS A 47 -3.51 -0.75 2.15
CA HIS A 47 -4.96 -0.90 1.94
C HIS A 47 -5.79 -0.04 2.90
N ARG A 48 -5.22 0.57 3.93
CA ARG A 48 -6.03 1.33 4.88
C ARG A 48 -6.80 2.47 4.21
N GLU A 49 -6.19 3.17 3.28
CA GLU A 49 -6.87 4.21 2.51
C GLU A 49 -8.01 3.65 1.66
N LEU A 50 -7.81 2.49 1.02
CA LEU A 50 -8.83 1.81 0.23
C LEU A 50 -10.02 1.35 1.07
N ARG A 51 -9.76 0.92 2.32
CA ARG A 51 -10.80 0.41 3.25
C ARG A 51 -11.50 1.50 4.05
N GLN A 52 -10.81 2.60 4.35
CA GLN A 52 -11.27 3.60 5.32
C GLN A 52 -11.36 5.01 4.74
N GLY A 53 -10.89 5.24 3.52
CA GLY A 53 -10.87 6.57 2.89
C GLY A 53 -9.93 7.57 3.57
N ALA A 54 -8.99 7.09 4.40
CA ALA A 54 -8.09 7.92 5.19
C ALA A 54 -6.64 7.45 5.04
N CYS A 55 -5.73 8.42 5.01
CA CYS A 55 -4.30 8.17 4.93
C CYS A 55 -3.79 7.35 6.14
N GLU A 56 -2.70 6.63 5.92
CA GLU A 56 -1.97 6.03 7.04
C GLU A 56 -1.31 7.07 7.94
N ILE A 57 -1.24 6.76 9.24
CA ILE A 57 -0.60 7.60 10.25
C ILE A 57 0.58 6.83 10.84
N VAL A 58 1.78 7.36 10.64
CA VAL A 58 3.00 6.82 11.23
C VAL A 58 3.10 7.27 12.69
N TYR A 59 2.98 6.32 13.61
CA TYR A 59 3.22 6.58 15.03
C TYR A 59 4.74 6.73 15.28
N GLY A 60 5.20 7.95 15.50
CA GLY A 60 6.62 8.29 15.58
C GLY A 60 7.32 7.90 16.89
N GLN A 61 6.61 7.86 18.02
CA GLN A 61 7.23 7.65 19.32
C GLN A 61 8.01 6.32 19.39
N GLY A 62 9.27 6.39 19.79
CA GLY A 62 10.15 5.23 19.92
C GLY A 62 10.77 4.73 18.61
N LYS A 63 10.54 5.43 17.48
CA LYS A 63 11.23 5.17 16.21
C LYS A 63 12.40 6.13 16.01
N THR A 64 13.43 5.64 15.35
CA THR A 64 14.53 6.46 14.84
C THR A 64 14.07 7.30 13.63
N ALA A 65 14.82 8.36 13.31
CA ALA A 65 14.53 9.18 12.15
C ALA A 65 14.61 8.37 10.84
N GLU A 66 15.54 7.42 10.76
CA GLU A 66 15.73 6.51 9.63
C GLU A 66 14.52 5.57 9.45
N GLU A 67 13.99 5.00 10.54
CA GLU A 67 12.80 4.16 10.48
C GLU A 67 11.56 4.94 10.05
N VAL A 68 11.36 6.15 10.58
CA VAL A 68 10.25 7.03 10.18
C VAL A 68 10.36 7.37 8.69
N ARG A 69 11.56 7.74 8.22
CA ARG A 69 11.82 8.05 6.81
C ARG A 69 11.47 6.88 5.91
N ALA A 70 11.96 5.68 6.23
CA ALA A 70 11.72 4.48 5.42
C ALA A 70 10.21 4.13 5.33
N ILE A 71 9.46 4.30 6.43
CA ILE A 71 8.00 4.10 6.42
C ILE A 71 7.32 5.13 5.50
N VAL A 72 7.68 6.41 5.63
CA VAL A 72 7.08 7.49 4.83
C VAL A 72 7.39 7.33 3.34
N GLU A 73 8.64 7.02 2.98
CA GLU A 73 9.02 6.76 1.58
C GLU A 73 8.20 5.60 0.99
N ARG A 74 7.98 4.54 1.77
CA ARG A 74 7.17 3.39 1.31
C ARG A 74 5.70 3.74 1.16
N LEU A 75 5.13 4.52 2.08
CA LEU A 75 3.75 5.01 1.98
C LEU A 75 3.55 5.91 0.75
N LEU A 76 4.46 6.86 0.51
CA LEU A 76 4.40 7.78 -0.62
C LEU A 76 4.57 7.08 -1.98
N ALA A 77 5.24 5.93 -2.03
CA ALA A 77 5.35 5.15 -3.27
C ALA A 77 4.03 4.47 -3.68
N GLY A 78 3.09 4.29 -2.73
CA GLY A 78 1.82 3.60 -2.94
C GLY A 78 0.57 4.47 -2.82
N ASN A 79 0.72 5.75 -2.46
CA ASN A 79 -0.37 6.66 -2.12
C ASN A 79 -0.19 8.02 -2.82
N ASP A 80 -1.28 8.59 -3.36
CA ASP A 80 -1.33 9.94 -3.95
C ASP A 80 -1.69 11.04 -2.93
N GLY A 81 -2.22 10.66 -1.76
CA GLY A 81 -2.62 11.50 -0.65
C GLY A 81 -1.51 11.79 0.38
N PRO A 82 -1.82 12.62 1.40
CA PRO A 82 -0.83 13.01 2.41
C PRO A 82 -0.45 11.82 3.32
N VAL A 83 0.75 11.87 3.90
CA VAL A 83 1.19 10.98 4.98
C VAL A 83 1.33 11.79 6.26
N LEU A 84 0.71 11.33 7.35
CA LEU A 84 0.81 11.97 8.65
C LEU A 84 1.76 11.22 9.58
N VAL A 85 2.54 11.96 10.36
CA VAL A 85 3.45 11.41 11.36
C VAL A 85 3.15 12.04 12.71
N THR A 86 2.97 11.24 13.75
CA THR A 86 2.84 11.77 15.12
C THR A 86 4.21 12.22 15.62
N ARG A 87 4.25 13.01 16.71
CA ARG A 87 5.51 13.36 17.38
C ARG A 87 6.36 12.11 17.64
N ALA A 88 7.63 12.15 17.24
CA ALA A 88 8.64 11.14 17.52
C ALA A 88 9.31 11.39 18.87
#